data_AF-A0A2N3C5Q6-F1
#
_entry.id   AF-A0A2N3C5Q6-F1
#
_cell.length_a   1.000
_cell.length_b   1.000
_cell.length_c   1.000
_cell.angle_alpha   90.00
_cell.angle_beta   90.00
_cell.angle_gamma   90.00
#
_symmetry.space_group_name_H-M   'P 1'
#
loop_
_entity.id
_entity.type
_entity.pdbx_description
1 polymer ?
#
loop_
_entity_poly.entity_id
_entity_poly.type
_entity_poly.pdbx_seq_one_letter_code
_entity_poly.pdbx_strand_id
1 'polypeptide(L)'
;MLYASGLWTWGLVLAASVVFFGWYRNWRGPLHPDEIQGYLAKMQSIHGNERNDVETMRRFLEADDGREFVMLNLVKIAPDPVPDPETGELVSGSVLLNRYTKVFLRALFARGGHPAIVARKIGGYFDASHVPPDPPDGPSSASCATGAGAT
;
A
#
# COMPACT_ATOMS: atom_id res chain seq x y z
N MET A 1 -47.63 13.83 1.14
CA MET A 1 -46.96 12.62 0.62
C MET A 1 -45.44 12.78 0.43
N LEU A 2 -44.74 13.61 1.24
CA LEU A 2 -43.28 13.81 1.14
C LEU A 2 -42.48 13.30 2.36
N TYR A 3 -43.15 12.76 3.38
CA TYR A 3 -42.50 12.26 4.61
C TYR A 3 -42.28 10.74 4.63
N ALA A 4 -42.99 9.98 3.80
CA ALA A 4 -42.88 8.51 3.78
C ALA A 4 -41.56 8.00 3.17
N SER A 5 -40.89 8.83 2.36
CA SER A 5 -39.61 8.53 1.72
C SER A 5 -38.39 8.77 2.62
N GLY A 6 -38.52 9.60 3.67
CA GLY A 6 -37.40 9.95 4.54
C GLY A 6 -36.83 8.75 5.30
N LEU A 7 -37.70 7.93 5.91
CA LEU A 7 -37.28 6.77 6.70
C LEU A 7 -36.52 5.73 5.88
N TRP A 8 -36.92 5.51 4.62
CA TRP A 8 -36.21 4.60 3.71
C TRP A 8 -34.86 5.16 3.28
N THR A 9 -34.77 6.47 3.00
CA THR A 9 -33.49 7.12 2.72
C THR A 9 -32.54 7.03 3.91
N TRP A 10 -33.01 7.34 5.12
CA TRP A 10 -32.22 7.23 6.34
C TRP A 10 -31.82 5.79 6.65
N GLY A 11 -32.71 4.82 6.42
CA GLY A 11 -32.41 3.39 6.54
C GLY A 11 -31.31 2.94 5.58
N LEU A 12 -31.35 3.40 4.33
CA LEU A 12 -30.32 3.09 3.33
C LEU A 12 -28.97 3.72 3.69
N VAL A 13 -28.96 4.98 4.14
CA VAL A 13 -27.75 5.66 4.60
C VAL A 13 -27.16 4.94 5.83
N LEU A 14 -28.00 4.55 6.79
CA LEU A 14 -27.56 3.80 7.96
C LEU A 14 -26.95 2.46 7.57
N ALA A 15 -27.62 1.70 6.69
CA ALA A 15 -27.13 0.41 6.21
C ALA A 15 -25.79 0.56 5.48
N ALA A 16 -25.67 1.53 4.56
CA ALA A 16 -24.42 1.80 3.85
C ALA A 16 -23.29 2.20 4.82
N SER A 17 -23.60 3.00 5.83
CA SER A 17 -22.64 3.42 6.85
C SER A 17 -22.15 2.24 7.69
N VAL A 18 -23.04 1.36 8.14
CA VAL A 18 -22.68 0.16 8.91
C VAL A 18 -21.79 -0.77 8.09
N VAL A 19 -22.13 -1.00 6.81
CA VAL A 19 -21.31 -1.80 5.90
C VAL A 19 -19.93 -1.17 5.71
N PHE A 20 -19.88 0.14 5.48
CA PHE A 20 -18.63 0.87 5.29
C PHE A 20 -17.74 0.80 6.53
N PHE A 21 -18.24 1.17 7.71
CA PHE A 21 -17.45 1.13 8.96
C PHE A 21 -17.06 -0.30 9.36
N GLY A 22 -17.93 -1.29 9.11
CA GLY A 22 -17.62 -2.69 9.35
C GLY A 22 -16.45 -3.20 8.50
N TRP A 23 -16.37 -2.76 7.24
CA TRP A 23 -15.27 -3.10 6.33
C TRP A 23 -13.99 -2.31 6.60
N TYR A 24 -14.13 -1.04 6.96
CA TYR A 24 -13.04 -0.08 6.91
C TYR A 24 -12.30 0.09 8.24
N ARG A 25 -12.99 -0.03 9.37
CA ARG A 25 -12.40 0.10 10.70
C ARG A 25 -11.54 -1.12 11.04
N ASN A 26 -10.37 -0.92 11.63
CA ASN A 26 -9.64 -2.02 12.25
C ASN A 26 -10.30 -2.44 13.57
N TRP A 27 -10.83 -3.67 13.62
CA TRP A 27 -11.44 -4.26 14.82
C TRP A 27 -10.48 -5.17 15.60
N ARG A 28 -9.31 -5.50 15.07
CA ARG A 28 -8.40 -6.52 15.63
C ARG A 28 -7.43 -5.95 16.68
N GLY A 29 -7.22 -4.63 16.69
CA GLY A 29 -6.26 -3.99 17.58
C GLY A 29 -4.80 -4.23 17.16
N PRO A 30 -3.83 -4.00 18.07
CA PRO A 30 -2.41 -4.25 17.82
C PRO A 30 -2.10 -5.72 17.54
N LEU A 31 -1.07 -5.98 16.74
CA LEU A 31 -0.58 -7.35 16.50
C LEU A 31 -0.09 -8.03 17.78
N HIS A 32 -0.48 -9.30 17.99
CA HIS A 32 0.03 -10.11 19.09
C HIS A 32 1.44 -10.65 18.79
N PRO A 33 2.32 -10.86 19.79
CA PRO A 33 3.67 -11.41 19.55
C PRO A 33 3.72 -12.72 18.77
N ASP A 34 2.71 -13.58 18.90
CA ASP A 34 2.60 -14.83 18.14
C ASP A 34 2.28 -14.58 16.65
N GLU A 35 1.45 -13.57 16.36
CA GLU A 35 1.14 -13.16 14.99
C GLU A 35 2.37 -12.56 14.32
N ILE A 36 3.14 -11.73 15.05
CA ILE A 36 4.40 -11.14 14.57
C ILE A 36 5.38 -12.25 14.16
N GLN A 37 5.57 -13.26 15.01
CA GLN A 37 6.44 -14.40 14.70
C GLN A 37 5.97 -15.15 13.44
N GLY A 38 4.66 -15.38 13.31
CA GLY A 38 4.08 -16.01 12.12
C GLY A 38 4.33 -15.20 10.84
N TYR A 39 4.20 -13.87 10.90
CA TYR A 39 4.47 -12.97 9.77
C TYR A 39 5.95 -12.96 9.39
N LEU A 40 6.85 -12.86 10.37
CA LEU A 40 8.29 -12.89 10.13
C LEU A 40 8.73 -14.22 9.50
N ALA A 41 8.23 -15.35 10.00
CA ALA A 41 8.52 -16.67 9.42
C ALA A 41 8.03 -16.78 7.97
N LYS A 42 6.82 -16.28 7.69
CA LYS A 42 6.27 -16.26 6.33
C LYS A 42 7.03 -15.32 5.40
N MET A 43 7.53 -14.20 5.89
CA MET A 43 8.33 -13.29 5.07
C MET A 43 9.69 -13.89 4.71
N GLN A 44 10.37 -14.50 5.68
CA GLN A 44 11.65 -15.17 5.46
C GLN A 44 11.54 -16.29 4.42
N SER A 45 10.43 -17.04 4.40
CA SER A 45 10.22 -18.11 3.44
C SER A 45 9.95 -17.63 2.01
N ILE A 46 9.43 -16.41 1.82
CA ILE A 46 9.07 -15.89 0.49
C ILE A 46 10.19 -15.04 -0.11
N HIS A 47 10.85 -14.18 0.67
CA HIS A 47 11.74 -13.14 0.14
C HIS A 47 13.24 -13.40 0.36
N GLY A 48 13.60 -14.37 1.22
CA GLY A 48 14.98 -14.49 1.71
C GLY A 48 15.48 -13.22 2.43
N ASN A 49 16.67 -13.27 3.02
CA ASN A 49 17.24 -12.15 3.79
C ASN A 49 17.74 -10.97 2.92
N GLU A 50 17.58 -11.00 1.59
CA GLU A 50 18.29 -10.07 0.70
C GLU A 50 17.62 -8.70 0.53
N ARG A 51 16.30 -8.60 0.71
CA ARG A 51 15.55 -7.37 0.37
C ARG A 51 15.00 -6.59 1.56
N ASN A 52 14.74 -7.26 2.68
CA ASN A 52 14.11 -6.66 3.85
C ASN A 52 14.94 -7.00 5.09
N ASP A 53 15.38 -5.97 5.81
CA ASP A 53 15.96 -6.16 7.14
C ASP A 53 14.87 -6.65 8.10
N VAL A 54 14.93 -7.94 8.44
CA VAL A 54 13.99 -8.63 9.33
C VAL A 54 13.90 -7.93 10.67
N GLU A 55 15.01 -7.36 11.15
CA GLU A 55 15.07 -6.64 12.43
C GLU A 55 14.29 -5.33 12.38
N THR A 56 14.47 -4.56 11.30
CA THR A 56 13.66 -3.35 11.05
C THR A 56 12.18 -3.68 10.95
N MET A 57 11.82 -4.76 10.24
CA MET A 57 10.43 -5.20 10.11
C MET A 57 9.83 -5.62 11.45
N ARG A 58 10.58 -6.38 12.25
CA ARG A 58 10.15 -6.79 13.59
C ARG A 58 9.84 -5.59 14.47
N ARG A 59 10.75 -4.61 14.52
CA ARG A 59 10.55 -3.37 15.29
C ARG A 59 9.33 -2.58 14.80
N PHE A 60 9.11 -2.54 13.48
CA PHE A 60 7.92 -1.91 12.91
C PHE A 60 6.62 -2.60 13.36
N LEU A 61 6.58 -3.93 13.34
CA LEU A 61 5.41 -4.70 13.78
C LEU A 61 5.19 -4.64 15.30
N GLU A 62 6.26 -4.57 16.09
CA GLU A 62 6.18 -4.42 17.56
C GLU A 62 5.74 -3.02 17.99
N ALA A 63 6.02 -2.00 17.17
CA ALA A 63 5.57 -0.63 17.39
C ALA A 63 4.11 -0.39 16.91
N ASP A 64 3.45 -1.43 16.40
CA ASP A 64 2.05 -1.35 15.98
C ASP A 64 1.16 -1.00 17.18
N ASP A 65 0.45 0.12 17.07
CA ASP A 65 -0.55 0.56 18.06
C ASP A 65 -1.97 0.14 17.65
N GLY A 66 -2.10 -0.66 16.58
CA GLY A 66 -3.36 -1.13 16.02
C GLY A 66 -4.14 -0.05 15.28
N ARG A 67 -3.55 1.15 15.12
CA ARG A 67 -4.14 2.24 14.35
C ARG A 67 -3.66 2.16 12.91
N GLU A 68 -4.13 3.11 12.12
CA GLU A 68 -3.75 3.21 10.73
C GLU A 68 -2.34 3.74 10.57
N PHE A 69 -1.67 3.28 9.51
CA PHE A 69 -0.38 3.80 9.12
C PHE A 69 -0.36 4.07 7.61
N VAL A 70 0.40 5.09 7.24
CA VAL A 70 0.64 5.45 5.85
C VAL A 70 1.92 4.81 5.36
N MET A 71 1.80 3.82 4.48
CA MET A 71 2.94 3.23 3.79
C MET A 71 3.37 4.10 2.61
N LEU A 72 4.63 4.52 2.55
CA LEU A 72 5.19 5.22 1.40
C LEU A 72 6.02 4.27 0.54
N ASN A 73 5.55 4.02 -0.67
CA ASN A 73 6.29 3.24 -1.67
C ASN A 73 6.93 4.19 -2.69
N LEU A 74 8.27 4.16 -2.79
CA LEU A 74 9.00 4.90 -3.83
C LEU A 74 9.48 3.91 -4.89
N VAL A 75 8.96 4.03 -6.12
CA VAL A 75 9.21 3.07 -7.20
C VAL A 75 9.95 3.75 -8.35
N LYS A 76 11.09 3.16 -8.73
CA LYS A 76 11.82 3.50 -9.96
C LYS A 76 11.54 2.42 -11.00
N ILE A 77 10.95 2.81 -12.13
CA ILE A 77 10.69 1.91 -13.26
C ILE A 77 11.96 1.74 -14.08
N ALA A 78 12.25 0.52 -14.53
CA ALA A 78 13.35 0.25 -15.45
C ALA A 78 13.11 0.97 -16.80
N PRO A 79 14.10 1.71 -17.33
CA PRO A 79 13.96 2.43 -18.59
C PRO A 79 13.92 1.49 -19.79
N ASP A 80 14.67 0.39 -19.73
CA ASP A 80 14.75 -0.62 -20.78
C ASP A 80 13.71 -1.74 -20.55
N PRO A 81 13.29 -2.44 -21.61
CA PRO A 81 12.47 -3.64 -21.48
C PRO A 81 13.12 -4.67 -20.57
N VAL A 82 12.34 -5.23 -19.65
CA VAL A 82 12.76 -6.23 -18.67
C VAL A 82 12.08 -7.55 -19.05
N PRO A 83 12.76 -8.71 -18.93
CA PRO A 83 12.12 -10.00 -19.14
C PRO A 83 10.99 -10.20 -18.14
N ASP A 84 9.82 -10.58 -18.64
CA ASP A 84 8.67 -10.98 -17.82
C ASP A 84 9.07 -12.20 -16.98
N PRO A 85 8.87 -12.19 -15.65
CA PRO A 85 9.26 -13.31 -14.79
C PRO A 85 8.51 -14.61 -15.08
N GLU A 86 7.34 -14.55 -15.74
CA GLU A 86 6.53 -15.73 -16.08
C GLU A 86 6.82 -16.24 -17.49
N THR A 87 6.94 -15.34 -18.47
CA THR A 87 7.06 -15.72 -19.90
C THR A 87 8.46 -15.54 -20.48
N GLY A 88 9.32 -14.76 -19.82
CA GLY A 88 10.65 -14.40 -20.32
C GLY A 88 10.65 -13.36 -21.46
N GLU A 89 9.49 -12.93 -21.93
CA GLU A 89 9.38 -11.93 -22.99
C GLU A 89 9.80 -10.54 -22.49
N LEU A 90 10.46 -9.77 -23.35
CA LEU A 90 10.85 -8.40 -23.02
C LEU A 90 9.62 -7.48 -23.02
N VAL A 91 9.23 -7.03 -21.84
CA VAL A 91 8.10 -6.13 -21.63
C VAL A 91 8.58 -4.83 -20.99
N SER A 92 7.86 -3.72 -21.22
CA SER A 92 8.21 -2.47 -20.57
C SER A 92 7.98 -2.54 -19.05
N GLY A 93 8.83 -1.86 -18.28
CA GLY A 93 8.70 -1.83 -16.82
C GLY A 93 7.35 -1.28 -16.33
N SER A 94 6.70 -0.42 -17.12
CA SER A 94 5.37 0.12 -16.80
C SER A 94 4.26 -0.92 -16.89
N VAL A 95 4.34 -1.87 -17.83
CA VAL A 95 3.39 -2.99 -17.94
C VAL A 95 3.52 -3.92 -16.74
N LEU A 96 4.75 -4.22 -16.32
CA LEU A 96 5.01 -5.03 -15.12
C LEU A 96 4.49 -4.34 -13.85
N LEU A 97 4.77 -3.04 -13.69
CA LEU A 97 4.27 -2.27 -12.55
C LEU A 97 2.74 -2.25 -12.50
N ASN A 98 2.07 -2.10 -13.66
CA ASN A 98 0.62 -2.11 -13.72
C ASN A 98 0.03 -3.47 -13.32
N ARG A 99 0.64 -4.57 -13.80
CA ARG A 99 0.23 -5.94 -13.42
C ARG A 99 0.36 -6.16 -11.91
N TYR A 100 1.50 -5.78 -11.33
CA TYR A 100 1.74 -5.84 -9.89
C TYR A 100 0.72 -4.99 -9.11
N THR A 101 0.55 -3.73 -9.51
CA THR A 101 -0.35 -2.76 -8.85
C THR A 101 -1.78 -3.28 -8.81
N LYS A 102 -2.27 -3.92 -9.89
CA LYS A 102 -3.62 -4.48 -9.94
C LYS A 102 -3.85 -5.55 -8.86
N VAL A 103 -2.90 -6.46 -8.68
CA VAL A 103 -2.99 -7.53 -7.68
C VAL A 103 -2.85 -6.94 -6.28
N PHE A 104 -1.89 -6.04 -6.08
CA PHE A 104 -1.64 -5.34 -4.82
C PHE A 104 -2.86 -4.55 -4.35
N LEU A 105 -3.43 -3.70 -5.22
CA LEU A 105 -4.61 -2.89 -4.90
C LEU A 105 -5.81 -3.76 -4.54
N ARG A 106 -6.02 -4.88 -5.23
CA ARG A 106 -7.10 -5.81 -4.88
C ARG A 106 -6.93 -6.36 -3.46
N ALA A 107 -5.73 -6.76 -3.09
CA ALA A 107 -5.43 -7.24 -1.75
C ALA A 107 -5.54 -6.13 -0.69
N LEU A 108 -5.16 -4.90 -1.05
CA LEU A 108 -5.25 -3.71 -0.20
C LEU A 108 -6.71 -3.34 0.09
N PHE A 109 -7.54 -3.20 -0.95
CA PHE A 109 -8.98 -2.91 -0.82
C PHE A 109 -9.75 -4.00 -0.07
N ALA A 110 -9.38 -5.28 -0.24
CA ALA A 110 -10.01 -6.37 0.50
C ALA A 110 -9.87 -6.21 2.03
N ARG A 111 -8.92 -5.40 2.51
CA ARG A 111 -8.63 -5.15 3.93
C ARG A 111 -8.91 -3.72 4.37
N GLY A 112 -9.72 -2.96 3.62
CA GLY A 112 -10.06 -1.57 3.96
C GLY A 112 -9.01 -0.54 3.54
N GLY A 113 -7.86 -0.96 3.00
CA GLY A 113 -6.82 -0.03 2.55
C GLY A 113 -7.12 0.57 1.19
N HIS A 114 -6.71 1.82 0.98
CA HIS A 114 -6.78 2.50 -0.31
C HIS A 114 -5.56 3.42 -0.52
N PRO A 115 -5.22 3.75 -1.78
CA PRO A 115 -4.24 4.79 -2.09
C PRO A 115 -4.77 6.18 -1.71
N ALA A 116 -4.08 6.85 -0.80
CA ALA A 116 -4.34 8.22 -0.39
C ALA A 116 -3.75 9.23 -1.39
N ILE A 117 -2.51 9.00 -1.83
CA ILE A 117 -1.81 9.88 -2.78
C ILE A 117 -1.04 9.00 -3.74
N VAL A 118 -1.13 9.32 -5.04
CA VAL A 118 -0.32 8.75 -6.13
C VAL A 118 0.21 9.90 -6.98
N ALA A 119 1.53 9.98 -7.13
CA ALA A 119 2.19 11.09 -7.81
C ALA A 119 3.32 10.61 -8.75
N ARG A 120 3.88 11.53 -9.54
CA ARG A 120 5.11 11.32 -10.31
C ARG A 120 6.15 12.31 -9.80
N LYS A 121 7.41 11.88 -9.68
CA LYS A 121 8.51 12.82 -9.40
C LYS A 121 8.66 13.75 -10.60
N ILE A 122 8.46 15.06 -10.40
CA ILE A 122 8.54 16.07 -11.47
C ILE A 122 9.84 16.87 -11.46
N GLY A 123 10.57 16.81 -10.35
CA GLY A 123 11.84 17.51 -10.17
C GLY A 123 12.55 16.94 -8.95
N GLY A 124 13.80 17.37 -8.77
CA GLY A 124 14.61 16.94 -7.64
C GLY A 124 14.18 17.58 -6.32
N TYR A 125 14.97 17.29 -5.29
CA TYR A 125 14.74 17.86 -3.96
C TYR A 125 14.86 19.40 -4.01
N PHE A 126 13.79 20.09 -3.66
CA PHE A 126 13.73 21.56 -3.69
C PHE A 126 14.09 22.19 -2.33
N ASP A 127 13.70 21.54 -1.24
CA ASP A 127 14.01 21.96 0.13
C ASP A 127 14.15 20.70 0.99
N ALA A 128 15.38 20.17 1.08
CA ALA A 128 15.65 18.93 1.77
C ALA A 128 16.83 19.08 2.74
N SER A 129 16.60 18.68 3.99
CA SER A 129 17.56 18.79 5.08
C SER A 129 17.91 17.41 5.63
N HIS A 130 19.19 17.15 5.89
CA HIS A 130 19.70 15.89 6.45
C HIS A 130 19.33 14.61 5.68
N VAL A 131 19.15 14.71 4.36
CA VAL A 131 18.92 13.54 3.49
C VAL A 131 20.11 13.30 2.56
N PRO A 132 20.31 12.05 2.09
CA PRO A 132 21.24 11.76 1.00
C PRO A 132 20.93 12.59 -0.27
N PRO A 133 21.90 12.70 -1.19
CA PRO A 133 21.67 13.37 -2.47
C PRO A 133 20.46 12.78 -3.21
N ASP A 134 19.72 13.65 -3.90
CA ASP A 134 18.55 13.24 -4.67
C ASP A 134 18.90 12.14 -5.67
N PRO A 135 18.15 11.01 -5.69
CA PRO A 135 18.38 9.96 -6.65
C PRO A 135 18.28 10.49 -8.09
N PRO A 136 19.24 10.13 -8.98
CA PRO A 136 19.30 10.67 -10.33
C PRO A 136 18.04 10.32 -11.12
N ASP A 137 17.53 11.33 -11.83
CA ASP A 137 16.34 11.26 -12.66
C ASP A 137 16.54 10.27 -13.80
N GLY A 138 15.64 9.30 -13.92
CA GLY A 138 15.51 8.47 -15.12
C GLY A 138 14.29 8.94 -15.93
N PRO A 139 14.31 8.83 -17.27
CA PRO A 139 13.12 9.08 -18.06
C PRO A 139 12.05 8.09 -17.59
N SER A 140 10.95 8.57 -17.00
CA SER A 140 9.83 7.81 -16.42
C SER A 140 9.91 7.34 -14.95
N SER A 141 10.47 8.13 -14.03
CA SER A 141 10.25 7.92 -12.58
C SER A 141 8.80 8.20 -12.16
N ALA A 142 7.87 7.29 -12.51
CA ALA A 142 6.55 7.22 -11.90
C ALA A 142 6.71 6.70 -10.46
N SER A 143 7.07 7.61 -9.55
CA SER A 143 7.08 7.36 -8.13
C SER A 143 5.64 7.39 -7.61
N CYS A 144 4.84 6.37 -7.94
CA CYS A 144 3.57 6.13 -7.28
C CYS A 144 3.84 5.82 -5.80
N ALA A 145 3.91 6.88 -4.97
CA ALA A 145 3.53 6.76 -3.58
C ALA A 145 2.12 6.14 -3.58
N THR A 146 1.87 5.20 -2.69
CA THR A 146 0.51 4.72 -2.40
C THR A 146 0.42 4.79 -0.89
N GLY A 147 0.14 5.99 -0.38
CA GLY A 147 -0.11 6.15 1.05
C GLY A 147 -1.35 5.36 1.44
N ALA A 148 -1.27 4.34 2.29
CA ALA A 148 -2.49 3.71 2.80
C ALA A 148 -3.08 4.59 3.93
N GLY A 149 -4.35 4.96 3.88
CA GLY A 149 -5.07 5.52 5.04
C GLY A 149 -6.30 4.68 5.30
N ALA A 150 -6.73 4.50 6.55
CA ALA A 150 -7.92 3.70 6.88
C ALA A 150 -8.71 4.25 8.09
N THR A 151 -9.20 5.51 8.03
CA THR A 151 -9.89 6.26 9.12
C THR A 151 -10.79 5.48 10.12
#